data_AF-A0A1K1MWX3-F1
#
_entry.id   AF-A0A1K1MWX3-F1
#
_cell.length_a   1.000
_cell.length_b   1.000
_cell.length_c   1.000
_cell.angle_alpha   90.00
_cell.angle_beta   90.00
_cell.angle_gamma   90.00
#
_symmetry.space_group_name_H-M   'P 1'
#
loop_
_entity.id
_entity.type
_entity.pdbx_description
1 polymer ?
#
loop_
_entity_poly.entity_id
_entity_poly.type
_entity_poly.pdbx_seq_one_letter_code
_entity_poly.pdbx_strand_id
1 'polypeptide(L)'
;MTAFSAYFNGNTVYINGKKKYVLGEILEKILDKRYRELDKLYSECRRYEAILHYPEDMREADESEELFQGAISFYDKIEQMIANTPPYSSMDIQRDTLRTILNEHSWAFDEDEFDDIDTEEHYHFYVRIGSGDMEDSELLRDIYILNDQLKAFAAEMRTFIEDILRVKRTFEPFLEKIHSESRYLDNNETAQVLANFNDIPKNRLYPYERLESSGNMQLSYKVLRQRKAFELCQHYTFTTLGGYLYIELFKGLELHYLPKKCGYCGKYFLLTAGLFSDYCTRPVEGMDGRICRDMGHRKKYADKVKTNPYWNIYSKAYKQHYARYMKKKMSQAEFSEWADYALELRDKAENGEIDLEVYREKIRK
;
A
#
# COMPACT_ATOMS: atom_id res chain seq x y z
N MET A 1 18.90 -2.84 -7.45
CA MET A 1 18.33 -3.85 -6.54
C MET A 1 16.81 -4.07 -6.68
N THR A 2 16.00 -3.00 -6.80
CA THR A 2 14.54 -3.01 -6.65
C THR A 2 13.76 -3.23 -7.94
N ALA A 3 14.45 -3.43 -9.07
CA ALA A 3 13.81 -3.70 -10.34
C ALA A 3 13.25 -5.13 -10.41
N PHE A 4 12.07 -5.31 -11.01
CA PHE A 4 11.44 -6.61 -11.16
C PHE A 4 10.46 -6.67 -12.33
N SER A 5 10.10 -7.89 -12.72
CA SER A 5 9.11 -8.15 -13.76
C SER A 5 7.77 -8.55 -13.15
N ALA A 6 6.67 -8.04 -13.71
CA ALA A 6 5.31 -8.44 -13.35
C ALA A 6 4.54 -8.91 -14.59
N TYR A 7 3.82 -10.02 -14.45
CA TYR A 7 3.05 -10.64 -15.51
C TYR A 7 1.57 -10.63 -15.11
N PHE A 8 0.78 -9.76 -15.73
CA PHE A 8 -0.65 -9.62 -15.45
C PHE A 8 -1.48 -10.47 -16.42
N ASN A 9 -2.42 -11.23 -15.87
CA ASN A 9 -3.43 -11.99 -16.60
C ASN A 9 -4.76 -11.92 -15.84
N GLY A 10 -5.65 -11.02 -16.26
CA GLY A 10 -6.89 -10.72 -15.53
C GLY A 10 -6.62 -10.28 -14.09
N ASN A 11 -7.20 -11.00 -13.12
CA ASN A 11 -7.01 -10.76 -11.69
C ASN A 11 -5.76 -11.42 -11.09
N THR A 12 -4.94 -12.08 -11.90
CA THR A 12 -3.75 -12.78 -11.44
C THR A 12 -2.50 -12.00 -11.84
N VAL A 13 -1.56 -11.88 -10.91
CA VAL A 13 -0.25 -11.27 -11.14
C VAL A 13 0.84 -12.24 -10.73
N TYR A 14 1.83 -12.47 -11.61
CA TYR A 14 3.04 -13.21 -11.25
C TYR A 14 4.22 -12.25 -11.16
N ILE A 15 4.96 -12.29 -10.04
CA ILE A 15 6.20 -11.54 -9.90
C ILE A 15 7.38 -12.43 -10.28
N ASN A 16 8.23 -11.92 -11.18
CA ASN A 16 9.35 -12.62 -11.79
C ASN A 16 8.98 -14.00 -12.36
N GLY A 17 7.72 -14.16 -12.81
CA GLY A 17 7.18 -15.42 -13.32
C GLY A 17 7.03 -16.54 -12.28
N LYS A 18 7.31 -16.27 -10.98
CA LYS A 18 7.35 -17.28 -9.91
C LYS A 18 6.18 -17.14 -8.94
N LYS A 19 6.18 -16.08 -8.13
CA LYS A 19 5.20 -15.91 -7.05
C LYS A 19 3.89 -15.35 -7.62
N LYS A 20 2.80 -16.08 -7.41
CA LYS A 20 1.44 -15.67 -7.76
C LYS A 20 0.82 -14.80 -6.66
N TYR A 21 0.16 -13.73 -7.08
CA TYR A 21 -0.65 -12.82 -6.28
C TYR A 21 -2.01 -12.61 -6.94
N VAL A 22 -3.02 -12.27 -6.15
CA VAL A 22 -4.26 -11.68 -6.66
C VAL A 22 -4.01 -10.19 -6.92
N LEU A 23 -4.60 -9.64 -7.98
CA LEU A 23 -4.55 -8.21 -8.28
C LEU A 23 -4.98 -7.39 -7.06
N GLY A 24 -4.19 -6.38 -6.69
CA GLY A 24 -4.44 -5.51 -5.53
C GLY A 24 -3.95 -6.10 -4.20
N GLU A 25 -3.50 -7.35 -4.15
CA GLU A 25 -3.01 -8.00 -2.92
C GLU A 25 -1.72 -7.36 -2.40
N ILE A 26 -0.81 -6.95 -3.29
CA ILE A 26 0.45 -6.34 -2.86
C ILE A 26 0.18 -4.95 -2.28
N LEU A 27 -0.59 -4.11 -2.97
CA LEU A 27 -1.03 -2.82 -2.43
C LEU A 27 -1.79 -2.97 -1.10
N GLU A 28 -2.69 -3.96 -0.96
CA GLU A 28 -3.41 -4.25 0.29
C GLU A 28 -2.45 -4.52 1.45
N LYS A 29 -1.45 -5.39 1.24
CA LYS A 29 -0.45 -5.71 2.26
C LYS A 29 0.38 -4.51 2.68
N ILE A 30 0.75 -3.64 1.74
CA ILE A 30 1.52 -2.42 2.05
C ILE A 30 0.64 -1.41 2.81
N LEU A 31 -0.65 -1.31 2.46
CA LEU A 31 -1.61 -0.47 3.19
C LEU A 31 -1.85 -0.97 4.62
N ASP A 32 -1.95 -2.28 4.85
CA ASP A 32 -2.14 -2.85 6.19
C ASP A 32 -0.85 -2.78 7.05
N LYS A 33 0.33 -2.82 6.41
CA LYS A 33 1.62 -2.79 7.11
C LYS A 33 1.88 -1.42 7.75
N ARG A 34 2.35 -1.45 9.00
CA ARG A 34 2.78 -0.26 9.75
C ARG A 34 4.26 0.01 9.50
N TYR A 35 4.54 1.10 8.79
CA TYR A 35 5.89 1.66 8.65
C TYR A 35 6.07 2.77 9.68
N ARG A 36 7.19 2.75 10.40
CA ARG A 36 7.50 3.74 11.44
C ARG A 36 8.52 4.74 10.90
N GLU A 37 8.39 5.99 11.33
CA GLU A 37 9.41 7.03 11.11
C GLU A 37 9.77 7.31 9.64
N LEU A 38 8.83 7.12 8.70
CA LEU A 38 9.06 7.34 7.27
C LEU A 38 9.63 8.73 6.94
N ASP A 39 9.16 9.79 7.60
CA ASP A 39 9.69 11.15 7.38
C ASP A 39 11.14 11.31 7.84
N LYS A 40 11.51 10.65 8.95
CA LYS A 40 12.89 10.65 9.43
C LYS A 40 13.78 9.89 8.46
N LEU A 41 13.34 8.69 8.06
CA LEU A 41 14.06 7.88 7.05
C LEU A 41 14.23 8.66 5.75
N TYR A 42 13.19 9.35 5.28
CA TYR A 42 13.25 10.17 4.07
C TYR A 42 14.27 11.31 4.20
N SER A 43 14.26 12.01 5.35
CA SER A 43 15.20 13.12 5.61
C SER A 43 16.64 12.62 5.69
N GLU A 44 16.88 11.48 6.35
CA GLU A 44 18.21 10.86 6.41
C GLU A 44 18.67 10.34 5.04
N CYS A 45 17.79 9.76 4.22
CA CYS A 45 18.14 9.40 2.84
C CYS A 45 18.62 10.62 2.05
N ARG A 46 17.92 11.76 2.19
CA ARG A 46 18.32 13.01 1.53
C ARG A 46 19.64 13.57 2.05
N ARG A 47 19.92 13.39 3.35
CA ARG A 47 21.21 13.77 3.94
C ARG A 47 22.33 12.95 3.32
N TYR A 48 22.23 11.62 3.35
CA TYR A 48 23.25 10.74 2.76
C TYR A 48 23.41 10.93 1.26
N GLU A 49 22.33 11.12 0.49
CA GLU A 49 22.45 11.42 -0.95
C GLU A 49 23.26 12.71 -1.24
N ALA A 50 23.31 13.64 -0.28
CA ALA A 50 24.06 14.88 -0.43
C ALA A 50 25.53 14.78 0.02
N ILE A 51 25.86 13.85 0.92
CA ILE A 51 27.19 13.78 1.56
C ILE A 51 27.94 12.47 1.29
N LEU A 52 27.28 11.45 0.73
CA LEU A 52 27.90 10.15 0.47
C LEU A 52 28.65 10.20 -0.87
N HIS A 53 29.94 10.52 -0.79
CA HIS A 53 30.86 10.54 -1.91
C HIS A 53 32.27 10.22 -1.43
N TYR A 54 33.16 9.92 -2.38
CA TYR A 54 34.58 9.92 -2.17
C TYR A 54 35.05 11.32 -1.73
N PRO A 55 35.82 11.44 -0.63
CA PRO A 55 36.33 12.71 -0.11
C PRO A 55 37.04 13.59 -1.14
N GLU A 56 36.81 14.90 -1.09
CA GLU A 56 37.49 15.89 -1.93
C GLU A 56 38.76 16.48 -1.28
N ASP A 57 38.84 16.45 0.06
CA ASP A 57 39.99 16.94 0.82
C ASP A 57 40.32 16.08 2.04
N MET A 58 41.48 16.33 2.67
CA MET A 58 41.95 15.58 3.83
C MET A 58 41.01 15.65 5.04
N ARG A 59 40.22 16.73 5.20
CA ARG A 59 39.27 16.82 6.32
C ARG A 59 38.07 15.90 6.09
N GLU A 60 37.58 15.83 4.86
CA GLU A 60 36.55 14.86 4.50
C GLU A 60 37.06 13.42 4.58
N ALA A 61 38.35 13.20 4.29
CA ALA A 61 39.00 11.90 4.48
C ALA A 61 39.00 11.48 5.95
N ASP A 62 39.37 12.40 6.86
CA ASP A 62 39.40 12.14 8.30
C ASP A 62 38.00 11.77 8.85
N GLU A 63 36.93 12.25 8.22
CA GLU A 63 35.53 11.97 8.59
C GLU A 63 34.89 10.80 7.80
N SER A 64 35.62 10.22 6.84
CA SER A 64 35.05 9.27 5.87
C SER A 64 34.61 7.95 6.52
N GLU A 65 35.35 7.48 7.52
CA GLU A 65 35.02 6.23 8.21
C GLU A 65 33.65 6.32 8.89
N GLU A 66 33.42 7.38 9.67
CA GLU A 66 32.14 7.61 10.36
C GLU A 66 31.01 7.76 9.33
N LEU A 67 31.27 8.46 8.22
CA LEU A 67 30.32 8.61 7.12
C LEU A 67 29.92 7.27 6.51
N PHE A 68 30.88 6.44 6.06
CA PHE A 68 30.61 5.18 5.39
C PHE A 68 29.98 4.16 6.35
N GLN A 69 30.49 4.02 7.58
CA GLN A 69 29.92 3.11 8.58
C GLN A 69 28.51 3.54 9.01
N GLY A 70 28.29 4.84 9.16
CA GLY A 70 26.97 5.41 9.40
C GLY A 70 26.00 5.15 8.24
N ALA A 71 26.45 5.30 7.00
CA ALA A 71 25.66 5.04 5.80
C ALA A 71 25.29 3.57 5.67
N ILE A 72 26.25 2.65 5.83
CA ILE A 72 26.03 1.19 5.84
C ILE A 72 24.96 0.83 6.87
N SER A 73 25.18 1.21 8.13
CA SER A 73 24.24 0.92 9.22
C SER A 73 22.83 1.50 9.01
N PHE A 74 22.73 2.62 8.30
CA PHE A 74 21.46 3.24 7.95
C PHE A 74 20.77 2.49 6.80
N TYR A 75 21.48 2.24 5.71
CA TYR A 75 20.91 1.62 4.52
C TYR A 75 20.60 0.13 4.72
N ASP A 76 21.33 -0.59 5.58
CA ASP A 76 20.97 -1.95 6.00
C ASP A 76 19.55 -2.02 6.57
N LYS A 77 19.12 -0.99 7.32
CA LYS A 77 17.75 -0.92 7.84
C LYS A 77 16.73 -0.73 6.73
N ILE A 78 17.08 0.02 5.68
CA ILE A 78 16.22 0.23 4.51
C ILE A 78 16.16 -1.05 3.67
N GLU A 79 17.27 -1.70 3.39
CA GLU A 79 17.32 -2.98 2.68
C GLU A 79 16.52 -4.06 3.43
N GLN A 80 16.64 -4.11 4.77
CA GLN A 80 15.82 -5.01 5.59
C GLN A 80 14.32 -4.64 5.51
N MET A 81 13.98 -3.36 5.38
CA MET A 81 12.60 -2.91 5.15
C MET A 81 12.10 -3.32 3.75
N ILE A 82 12.93 -3.21 2.71
CA ILE A 82 12.67 -3.69 1.34
C ILE A 82 12.41 -5.19 1.38
N ALA A 83 13.32 -5.97 1.96
CA ALA A 83 13.22 -7.43 2.09
C ALA A 83 11.93 -7.88 2.79
N ASN A 84 11.38 -7.07 3.70
CA ASN A 84 10.15 -7.38 4.40
C ASN A 84 8.89 -6.85 3.71
N THR A 85 9.01 -6.24 2.53
CA THR A 85 7.92 -5.57 1.81
C THR A 85 7.58 -6.34 0.53
N PRO A 86 6.32 -6.74 0.31
CA PRO A 86 5.93 -7.33 -0.96
C PRO A 86 6.11 -6.34 -2.12
N PRO A 87 6.52 -6.80 -3.32
CA PRO A 87 6.75 -8.20 -3.66
C PRO A 87 8.16 -8.72 -3.28
N TYR A 88 9.07 -7.84 -2.85
CA TYR A 88 10.46 -8.17 -2.55
C TYR A 88 10.62 -9.26 -1.48
N SER A 89 9.70 -9.34 -0.52
CA SER A 89 9.69 -10.42 0.49
C SER A 89 9.49 -11.83 -0.06
N SER A 90 9.22 -11.97 -1.35
CA SER A 90 9.14 -13.25 -2.07
C SER A 90 10.21 -13.41 -3.15
N MET A 91 11.10 -12.44 -3.25
CA MET A 91 12.19 -12.39 -4.22
C MET A 91 13.51 -12.70 -3.51
N ASP A 92 14.45 -13.18 -4.30
CA ASP A 92 15.85 -13.23 -3.91
C ASP A 92 16.45 -11.87 -4.27
N ILE A 93 16.61 -11.00 -3.27
CA ILE A 93 17.16 -9.66 -3.44
C ILE A 93 18.57 -9.64 -2.87
N GLN A 94 19.49 -8.99 -3.58
CA GLN A 94 20.82 -8.68 -3.06
C GLN A 94 20.69 -7.82 -1.81
N ARG A 95 21.58 -8.08 -0.84
CA ARG A 95 21.74 -7.32 0.40
C ARG A 95 23.20 -6.89 0.52
N ASP A 96 23.47 -6.03 1.49
CA ASP A 96 24.80 -5.47 1.74
C ASP A 96 25.31 -4.71 0.50
N THR A 97 24.39 -4.11 -0.27
CA THR A 97 24.70 -3.58 -1.61
C THR A 97 25.68 -2.41 -1.54
N LEU A 98 25.57 -1.56 -0.52
CA LEU A 98 26.53 -0.48 -0.31
C LEU A 98 27.93 -1.03 -0.04
N ARG A 99 28.05 -2.05 0.83
CA ARG A 99 29.33 -2.71 1.09
C ARG A 99 29.88 -3.37 -0.17
N THR A 100 29.03 -4.01 -0.98
CA THR A 100 29.46 -4.57 -2.27
C THR A 100 30.04 -3.49 -3.18
N ILE A 101 29.37 -2.33 -3.31
CA ILE A 101 29.87 -1.21 -4.11
C ILE A 101 31.23 -0.72 -3.59
N LEU A 102 31.37 -0.56 -2.27
CA LEU A 102 32.62 -0.09 -1.68
C LEU A 102 33.76 -1.11 -1.87
N ASN A 103 33.50 -2.41 -1.68
CA ASN A 103 34.49 -3.48 -1.88
C ASN A 103 34.91 -3.64 -3.36
N GLU A 104 34.02 -3.38 -4.32
CA GLU A 104 34.38 -3.32 -5.76
C GLU A 104 35.38 -2.19 -6.07
N HIS A 105 35.50 -1.21 -5.18
CA HIS A 105 36.40 -0.06 -5.26
C HIS A 105 37.48 -0.09 -4.17
N SER A 106 38.04 -1.27 -3.86
CA SER A 106 39.09 -1.43 -2.83
C SER A 106 40.30 -0.51 -3.01
N TRP A 107 40.59 -0.04 -4.24
CA TRP A 107 41.64 0.96 -4.50
C TRP A 107 41.46 2.26 -3.70
N ALA A 108 40.22 2.59 -3.32
CA ALA A 108 39.86 3.81 -2.60
C ALA A 108 40.10 3.70 -1.08
N PHE A 109 40.37 2.50 -0.58
CA PHE A 109 40.40 2.21 0.85
C PHE A 109 41.74 1.58 1.26
N ASP A 110 42.22 1.93 2.46
CA ASP A 110 43.38 1.29 3.06
C ASP A 110 43.05 -0.15 3.52
N GLU A 111 44.04 -1.03 3.52
CA GLU A 111 43.92 -2.40 4.05
C GLU A 111 43.68 -2.35 5.57
N ASP A 112 42.66 -3.06 6.07
CA ASP A 112 42.38 -3.10 7.51
C ASP A 112 43.44 -3.97 8.22
N GLU A 113 44.07 -3.47 9.29
CA GLU A 113 44.97 -4.29 10.14
C GLU A 113 44.26 -5.51 10.78
N PHE A 114 42.92 -5.56 10.71
CA PHE A 114 42.06 -6.62 11.25
C PHE A 114 41.43 -7.52 10.18
N ASP A 115 41.77 -7.35 8.89
CA ASP A 115 41.38 -8.33 7.88
C ASP A 115 42.03 -9.68 8.23
N ASP A 116 41.20 -10.67 8.57
CA ASP A 116 41.67 -12.05 8.66
C ASP A 116 42.29 -12.38 7.29
N ILE A 117 43.51 -12.90 7.29
CA ILE A 117 44.39 -13.12 6.10
C ILE A 117 43.71 -13.93 4.97
N ASP A 118 42.53 -14.51 5.21
CA ASP A 118 41.75 -15.34 4.30
C ASP A 118 40.46 -14.68 3.74
N THR A 119 40.14 -13.41 4.06
CA THR A 119 38.96 -12.71 3.51
C THR A 119 39.33 -11.47 2.69
N GLU A 120 38.97 -11.46 1.40
CA GLU A 120 39.15 -10.33 0.46
C GLU A 120 38.10 -9.20 0.64
N GLU A 121 37.35 -9.16 1.75
CA GLU A 121 36.27 -8.19 1.99
C GLU A 121 36.63 -7.24 3.14
N HIS A 122 36.64 -5.93 2.87
CA HIS A 122 36.85 -4.92 3.90
C HIS A 122 35.64 -4.80 4.83
N TYR A 123 35.91 -4.73 6.13
CA TYR A 123 34.88 -4.47 7.15
C TYR A 123 34.79 -2.99 7.52
N HIS A 124 35.93 -2.28 7.47
CA HIS A 124 36.03 -0.84 7.61
C HIS A 124 36.49 -0.19 6.30
N PHE A 125 36.17 1.10 6.13
CA PHE A 125 36.40 1.83 4.88
C PHE A 125 37.14 3.14 5.19
N TYR A 126 38.45 3.02 5.43
CA TYR A 126 39.36 4.14 5.62
C TYR A 126 39.80 4.66 4.26
N VAL A 127 39.47 5.91 3.92
CA VAL A 127 39.79 6.44 2.60
C VAL A 127 41.28 6.74 2.48
N ARG A 128 41.87 6.27 1.38
CA ARG A 128 43.24 6.56 1.02
C ARG A 128 43.31 7.81 0.13
N ILE A 129 43.78 8.95 0.65
CA ILE A 129 44.09 10.14 -0.17
C ILE A 129 45.61 10.33 -0.31
N GLY A 130 46.11 10.18 -1.54
CA GLY A 130 47.47 10.49 -1.93
C GLY A 130 47.68 11.96 -2.34
N SER A 131 48.90 12.46 -2.13
CA SER A 131 49.30 13.76 -2.65
C SER A 131 49.47 13.68 -4.18
N GLY A 132 48.48 14.17 -4.93
CA GLY A 132 48.46 14.16 -6.40
C GLY A 132 47.32 13.36 -7.02
N ASP A 133 46.46 12.75 -6.22
CA ASP A 133 45.32 11.94 -6.70
C ASP A 133 44.40 12.70 -7.66
N MET A 134 44.17 13.98 -7.36
CA MET A 134 43.35 14.89 -8.17
C MET A 134 44.04 15.34 -9.48
N GLU A 135 45.30 14.96 -9.70
CA GLU A 135 46.06 15.21 -10.92
C GLU A 135 46.16 13.95 -11.80
N ASP A 136 45.83 12.77 -11.28
CA ASP A 136 45.81 11.50 -12.01
C ASP A 136 44.47 11.31 -12.73
N SER A 137 44.51 11.32 -14.06
CA SER A 137 43.30 11.19 -14.90
C SER A 137 42.61 9.83 -14.82
N GLU A 138 43.35 8.75 -14.54
CA GLU A 138 42.77 7.42 -14.39
C GLU A 138 42.07 7.32 -13.04
N LEU A 139 42.72 7.79 -11.98
CA LEU A 139 42.13 7.82 -10.63
C LEU A 139 40.89 8.73 -10.56
N LEU A 140 40.95 9.92 -11.15
CA LEU A 140 39.79 10.81 -11.26
C LEU A 140 38.58 10.11 -11.90
N ARG A 141 38.82 9.31 -12.94
CA ARG A 141 37.76 8.55 -13.61
C ARG A 141 37.14 7.53 -12.66
N ASP A 142 37.95 6.81 -11.91
CA ASP A 142 37.47 5.78 -10.98
C ASP A 142 36.72 6.40 -9.79
N ILE A 143 37.16 7.58 -9.31
CA ILE A 143 36.43 8.40 -8.33
C ILE A 143 35.04 8.79 -8.87
N TYR A 144 34.95 9.26 -10.12
CA TYR A 144 33.65 9.60 -10.70
C TYR A 144 32.72 8.40 -10.81
N ILE A 145 33.23 7.22 -11.17
CA ILE A 145 32.46 5.98 -11.26
C ILE A 145 31.91 5.60 -9.88
N LEU A 146 32.75 5.60 -8.84
CA LEU A 146 32.34 5.33 -7.46
C LEU A 146 31.25 6.30 -7.01
N ASN A 147 31.46 7.61 -7.20
CA ASN A 147 30.50 8.63 -6.81
C ASN A 147 29.15 8.50 -7.52
N ASP A 148 29.15 8.17 -8.81
CA ASP A 148 27.92 7.91 -9.57
C ASP A 148 27.18 6.67 -9.03
N GLN A 149 27.89 5.60 -8.66
CA GLN A 149 27.29 4.41 -8.06
C GLN A 149 26.73 4.69 -6.66
N LEU A 150 27.47 5.39 -5.80
CA LEU A 150 27.01 5.80 -4.46
C LEU A 150 25.73 6.64 -4.54
N LYS A 151 25.71 7.61 -5.46
CA LYS A 151 24.54 8.46 -5.72
C LYS A 151 23.36 7.66 -6.26
N ALA A 152 23.60 6.76 -7.21
CA ALA A 152 22.55 5.90 -7.76
C ALA A 152 21.94 4.99 -6.68
N PHE A 153 22.78 4.39 -5.83
CA PHE A 153 22.36 3.58 -4.69
C PHE A 153 21.53 4.39 -3.69
N ALA A 154 22.02 5.56 -3.26
CA ALA A 154 21.31 6.44 -2.33
C ALA A 154 19.94 6.87 -2.89
N ALA A 155 19.88 7.20 -4.19
CA ALA A 155 18.64 7.56 -4.87
C ALA A 155 17.66 6.39 -4.97
N GLU A 156 18.13 5.15 -5.20
CA GLU A 156 17.29 3.94 -5.21
C GLU A 156 16.65 3.71 -3.83
N MET A 157 17.45 3.82 -2.76
CA MET A 157 16.97 3.68 -1.38
C MET A 157 15.96 4.77 -1.01
N ARG A 158 16.24 6.03 -1.37
CA ARG A 158 15.29 7.14 -1.20
C ARG A 158 13.99 6.86 -1.94
N THR A 159 14.05 6.43 -3.20
CA THR A 159 12.88 6.16 -4.04
C THR A 159 11.97 5.11 -3.41
N PHE A 160 12.53 4.06 -2.82
CA PHE A 160 11.73 3.08 -2.08
C PHE A 160 10.96 3.73 -0.91
N ILE A 161 11.61 4.59 -0.11
CA ILE A 161 10.92 5.31 0.98
C ILE A 161 9.83 6.24 0.42
N GLU A 162 10.11 6.95 -0.67
CA GLU A 162 9.12 7.77 -1.36
C GLU A 162 7.93 6.95 -1.87
N ASP A 163 8.15 5.73 -2.35
CA ASP A 163 7.09 4.84 -2.82
C ASP A 163 6.17 4.40 -1.67
N ILE A 164 6.72 4.10 -0.49
CA ILE A 164 5.92 3.80 0.70
C ILE A 164 5.16 5.04 1.18
N LEU A 165 5.81 6.22 1.17
CA LEU A 165 5.15 7.49 1.46
C LEU A 165 3.99 7.75 0.49
N ARG A 166 4.16 7.48 -0.80
CA ARG A 166 3.11 7.64 -1.83
C ARG A 166 1.90 6.78 -1.51
N VAL A 167 2.11 5.52 -1.11
CA VAL A 167 1.00 4.64 -0.73
C VAL A 167 0.22 5.23 0.45
N LYS A 168 0.91 5.67 1.50
CA LYS A 168 0.27 6.17 2.74
C LYS A 168 -0.35 7.55 2.59
N ARG A 169 0.26 8.45 1.81
CA ARG A 169 -0.15 9.86 1.70
C ARG A 169 -1.06 10.14 0.51
N THR A 170 -1.03 9.28 -0.50
CA THR A 170 -1.71 9.54 -1.77
C THR A 170 -2.67 8.42 -2.12
N PHE A 171 -2.22 7.16 -2.15
CA PHE A 171 -3.09 6.07 -2.58
C PHE A 171 -4.15 5.74 -1.53
N GLU A 172 -3.81 5.75 -0.25
CA GLU A 172 -4.76 5.54 0.86
C GLU A 172 -5.90 6.56 0.85
N PRO A 173 -5.65 7.90 0.85
CA PRO A 173 -6.74 8.88 0.74
C PRO A 173 -7.54 8.80 -0.55
N PHE A 174 -6.90 8.46 -1.67
CA PHE A 174 -7.59 8.26 -2.95
C PHE A 174 -8.56 7.08 -2.88
N LEU A 175 -8.12 5.94 -2.33
CA LEU A 175 -8.98 4.76 -2.12
C LEU A 175 -10.14 5.08 -1.17
N GLU A 176 -9.94 5.90 -0.13
CA GLU A 176 -11.04 6.35 0.73
C GLU A 176 -12.12 7.13 -0.05
N LYS A 177 -11.73 7.95 -1.03
CA LYS A 177 -12.67 8.65 -1.91
C LYS A 177 -13.41 7.68 -2.83
N ILE A 178 -12.70 6.75 -3.46
CA ILE A 178 -13.28 5.72 -4.33
C ILE A 178 -14.31 4.87 -3.57
N HIS A 179 -14.07 4.56 -2.30
CA HIS A 179 -14.93 3.69 -1.49
C HIS A 179 -16.03 4.41 -0.71
N SER A 180 -16.17 5.73 -0.88
CA SER A 180 -16.99 6.60 -0.03
C SER A 180 -18.49 6.27 -0.07
N GLU A 181 -19.00 5.83 -1.22
CA GLU A 181 -20.43 5.52 -1.39
C GLU A 181 -20.84 4.12 -0.95
N SER A 182 -19.91 3.35 -0.37
CA SER A 182 -20.18 1.96 0.04
C SER A 182 -20.70 1.07 -1.11
N ARG A 183 -20.28 1.36 -2.35
CA ARG A 183 -20.54 0.60 -3.58
C ARG A 183 -19.40 0.81 -4.58
N TYR A 184 -19.38 0.02 -5.65
CA TYR A 184 -18.54 0.34 -6.80
C TYR A 184 -19.11 1.56 -7.53
N LEU A 185 -18.22 2.47 -7.89
CA LEU A 185 -18.51 3.60 -8.76
C LEU A 185 -18.49 3.14 -10.21
N ASP A 186 -19.31 3.77 -11.06
CA ASP A 186 -19.19 3.60 -12.50
C ASP A 186 -17.97 4.35 -13.07
N ASN A 187 -17.74 4.23 -14.37
CA ASN A 187 -16.58 4.86 -15.02
C ASN A 187 -16.62 6.39 -14.94
N ASN A 188 -17.80 7.01 -15.04
CA ASN A 188 -17.95 8.46 -15.00
C ASN A 188 -17.70 8.99 -13.57
N GLU A 189 -18.29 8.33 -12.58
CA GLU A 189 -18.08 8.62 -11.17
C GLU A 189 -16.62 8.46 -10.77
N THR A 190 -15.98 7.37 -11.20
CA THR A 190 -14.54 7.12 -10.98
C THR A 190 -13.68 8.20 -11.62
N ALA A 191 -13.96 8.58 -12.87
CA ALA A 191 -13.24 9.64 -13.57
C ALA A 191 -13.40 11.00 -12.86
N GLN A 192 -14.59 11.31 -12.35
CA GLN A 192 -14.82 12.55 -11.59
C GLN A 192 -14.05 12.56 -10.27
N VAL A 193 -14.01 11.44 -9.55
CA VAL A 193 -13.20 11.32 -8.32
C VAL A 193 -11.72 11.51 -8.62
N LEU A 194 -11.21 10.89 -9.69
CA LEU A 194 -9.82 11.03 -10.12
C LEU A 194 -9.47 12.47 -10.52
N ALA A 195 -10.30 13.10 -11.35
CA ALA A 195 -10.13 14.49 -11.76
C ALA A 195 -10.09 15.41 -10.54
N ASN A 196 -11.09 15.29 -9.65
CA ASN A 196 -11.13 16.07 -8.41
C ASN A 196 -9.91 15.81 -7.52
N PHE A 197 -9.44 14.57 -7.42
CA PHE A 197 -8.29 14.23 -6.56
C PHE A 197 -6.97 14.81 -7.08
N ASN A 198 -6.83 14.89 -8.40
CA ASN A 198 -5.69 15.51 -9.08
C ASN A 198 -5.78 17.03 -9.08
N ASP A 199 -7.00 17.57 -9.16
CA ASP A 199 -7.27 19.00 -9.21
C ASP A 199 -7.01 19.69 -7.88
N ILE A 200 -7.00 18.99 -6.72
CA ILE A 200 -6.70 19.58 -5.40
C ILE A 200 -5.29 20.23 -5.45
N PRO A 201 -5.19 21.57 -5.61
CA PRO A 201 -3.90 22.23 -5.71
C PRO A 201 -3.64 22.91 -4.38
N LYS A 202 -2.66 22.43 -3.61
CA LYS A 202 -1.95 23.25 -2.60
C LYS A 202 -0.76 22.48 -2.03
N ASN A 203 0.45 22.93 -2.37
CA ASN A 203 1.74 22.56 -1.78
C ASN A 203 2.14 21.07 -1.84
N ARG A 204 1.88 20.38 -2.96
CA ARG A 204 2.54 19.08 -3.23
C ARG A 204 3.98 19.31 -3.68
N LEU A 205 4.86 19.56 -2.72
CA LEU A 205 6.28 19.83 -2.94
C LEU A 205 7.00 18.59 -3.46
N TYR A 206 6.57 17.41 -2.99
CA TYR A 206 7.27 16.16 -3.26
C TYR A 206 6.54 15.28 -4.29
N PRO A 207 7.28 14.54 -5.14
CA PRO A 207 6.67 13.66 -6.15
C PRO A 207 5.72 12.60 -5.57
N TYR A 208 6.01 12.07 -4.37
CA TYR A 208 5.16 11.06 -3.72
C TYR A 208 3.81 11.60 -3.23
N GLU A 209 3.58 12.91 -3.23
CA GLU A 209 2.30 13.51 -2.84
C GLU A 209 1.31 13.55 -4.01
N ARG A 210 1.76 13.19 -5.22
CA ARG A 210 0.94 13.15 -6.43
C ARG A 210 0.55 11.72 -6.76
N LEU A 211 -0.65 11.56 -7.33
CA LEU A 211 -1.15 10.27 -7.81
C LEU A 211 -0.51 9.96 -9.16
N GLU A 212 0.78 9.66 -9.13
CA GLU A 212 1.64 9.44 -10.29
C GLU A 212 2.54 8.21 -10.05
N SER A 213 2.99 7.56 -11.11
CA SER A 213 3.99 6.50 -11.03
C SER A 213 5.38 7.06 -10.75
N SER A 214 6.19 6.35 -9.96
CA SER A 214 7.64 6.56 -9.93
C SER A 214 8.34 5.68 -10.97
N GLY A 215 9.55 6.08 -11.35
CA GLY A 215 10.43 5.29 -12.19
C GLY A 215 9.92 5.09 -13.62
N ASN A 216 10.69 4.31 -14.36
CA ASN A 216 10.36 3.89 -15.72
C ASN A 216 9.72 2.50 -15.72
N MET A 217 8.84 2.25 -16.69
CA MET A 217 8.28 0.94 -16.98
C MET A 217 8.34 0.62 -18.47
N GLN A 218 8.46 -0.67 -18.81
CA GLN A 218 8.36 -1.16 -20.19
C GLN A 218 7.27 -2.23 -20.29
N LEU A 219 6.36 -2.08 -21.24
CA LEU A 219 5.27 -3.03 -21.52
C LEU A 219 5.60 -3.89 -22.74
N SER A 220 5.31 -5.18 -22.62
CA SER A 220 5.35 -6.17 -23.70
C SER A 220 4.31 -7.26 -23.43
N TYR A 221 4.06 -8.14 -24.40
CA TYR A 221 3.28 -9.35 -24.17
C TYR A 221 4.21 -10.56 -24.15
N LYS A 222 4.08 -11.41 -23.12
CA LYS A 222 4.87 -12.64 -23.00
C LYS A 222 3.99 -13.82 -22.62
N VAL A 223 4.33 -15.00 -23.13
CA VAL A 223 3.70 -16.24 -22.71
C VAL A 223 4.43 -16.79 -21.50
N LEU A 224 3.72 -16.92 -20.37
CA LEU A 224 4.23 -17.54 -19.16
C LEU A 224 3.82 -19.02 -19.16
N ARG A 225 4.81 -19.92 -19.12
CA ARG A 225 4.57 -21.35 -19.01
C ARG A 225 4.35 -21.73 -17.56
N GLN A 226 3.10 -22.06 -17.22
CA GLN A 226 2.75 -22.71 -15.97
C GLN A 226 2.74 -24.22 -16.17
N ARG A 227 2.83 -25.00 -15.08
CA ARG A 227 3.02 -26.47 -15.13
C ARG A 227 2.09 -27.20 -16.12
N LYS A 228 0.86 -26.72 -16.30
CA LYS A 228 -0.16 -27.36 -17.16
C LYS A 228 -0.76 -26.46 -18.23
N ALA A 229 -0.32 -25.20 -18.35
CA ALA A 229 -0.95 -24.22 -19.24
C ALA A 229 0.03 -23.14 -19.68
N PHE A 230 -0.26 -22.53 -20.81
CA PHE A 230 0.40 -21.31 -21.28
C PHE A 230 -0.56 -20.15 -21.05
N GLU A 231 -0.05 -19.09 -20.41
CA GLU A 231 -0.83 -17.88 -20.15
C GLU A 231 -0.21 -16.72 -20.94
N LEU A 232 -0.99 -16.08 -21.80
CA LEU A 232 -0.57 -14.82 -22.42
C LEU A 232 -0.75 -13.70 -21.40
N CYS A 233 0.36 -13.08 -21.00
CA CYS A 233 0.37 -12.05 -19.97
C CYS A 233 0.83 -10.71 -20.54
N GLN A 234 0.28 -9.62 -20.01
CA GLN A 234 0.92 -8.32 -20.10
C GLN A 234 2.15 -8.34 -19.18
N HIS A 235 3.34 -8.27 -19.76
CA HIS A 235 4.61 -8.28 -19.07
C HIS A 235 5.13 -6.85 -18.94
N TYR A 236 5.33 -6.44 -17.69
CA TYR A 236 5.94 -5.16 -17.33
C TYR A 236 7.30 -5.41 -16.68
N THR A 237 8.29 -4.60 -17.04
CA THR A 237 9.51 -4.43 -16.23
C THR A 237 9.41 -3.10 -15.51
N PHE A 238 9.55 -3.12 -14.18
CA PHE A 238 9.52 -1.94 -13.32
C PHE A 238 10.89 -1.67 -12.73
N THR A 239 11.24 -0.39 -12.63
CA THR A 239 12.45 0.07 -11.92
C THR A 239 12.17 0.35 -10.43
N THR A 240 10.92 0.66 -10.08
CA THR A 240 10.50 1.05 -8.73
C THR A 240 9.24 0.31 -8.29
N LEU A 241 9.02 0.25 -6.97
CA LEU A 241 7.80 -0.30 -6.40
C LEU A 241 6.58 0.58 -6.73
N GLY A 242 6.74 1.89 -6.67
CA GLY A 242 5.67 2.85 -6.91
C GLY A 242 5.13 2.79 -8.34
N GLY A 243 5.99 2.53 -9.34
CA GLY A 243 5.55 2.27 -10.72
C GLY A 243 4.65 1.05 -10.83
N TYR A 244 5.03 -0.06 -10.16
CA TYR A 244 4.19 -1.26 -10.09
C TYR A 244 2.86 -1.01 -9.38
N LEU A 245 2.90 -0.38 -8.20
CA LEU A 245 1.69 -0.14 -7.40
C LEU A 245 0.71 0.81 -8.09
N TYR A 246 1.21 1.77 -8.87
CA TYR A 246 0.37 2.63 -9.70
C TYR A 246 -0.39 1.78 -10.74
N ILE A 247 0.31 0.91 -11.48
CA ILE A 247 -0.35 0.00 -12.44
C ILE A 247 -1.31 -0.97 -11.76
N GLU A 248 -0.93 -1.52 -10.59
CA GLU A 248 -1.79 -2.41 -9.81
C GLU A 248 -3.07 -1.70 -9.36
N LEU A 249 -2.97 -0.46 -8.87
CA LEU A 249 -4.10 0.35 -8.44
C LEU A 249 -5.12 0.56 -9.58
N PHE A 250 -4.66 1.01 -10.75
CA PHE A 250 -5.57 1.32 -11.86
C PHE A 250 -6.15 0.07 -12.53
N LYS A 251 -5.38 -1.00 -12.65
CA LYS A 251 -5.94 -2.31 -13.05
C LYS A 251 -6.96 -2.82 -12.02
N GLY A 252 -6.68 -2.60 -10.73
CA GLY A 252 -7.58 -2.92 -9.64
C GLY A 252 -8.89 -2.13 -9.73
N LEU A 253 -8.83 -0.85 -10.11
CA LEU A 253 -10.00 -0.01 -10.36
C LEU A 253 -10.86 -0.58 -11.49
N GLU A 254 -10.25 -0.90 -12.63
CA GLU A 254 -10.91 -1.44 -13.82
C GLU A 254 -11.59 -2.79 -13.56
N LEU A 255 -10.95 -3.66 -12.75
CA LEU A 255 -11.42 -5.03 -12.51
C LEU A 255 -12.13 -5.22 -11.17
N HIS A 256 -12.29 -4.15 -10.38
CA HIS A 256 -12.86 -4.16 -9.03
C HIS A 256 -12.10 -5.06 -8.04
N TYR A 257 -10.77 -5.03 -8.13
CA TYR A 257 -9.84 -5.65 -7.19
C TYR A 257 -9.08 -4.57 -6.42
N LEU A 258 -9.72 -4.00 -5.39
CA LEU A 258 -9.22 -2.83 -4.68
C LEU A 258 -9.06 -3.09 -3.18
N PRO A 259 -7.95 -2.64 -2.57
CA PRO A 259 -7.86 -2.59 -1.12
C PRO A 259 -8.91 -1.64 -0.54
N LYS A 260 -9.55 -2.05 0.55
CA LYS A 260 -10.47 -1.23 1.33
C LYS A 260 -10.22 -1.41 2.83
N LYS A 261 -10.38 -0.33 3.58
CA LYS A 261 -10.33 -0.36 5.05
C LYS A 261 -11.62 -0.93 5.62
N CYS A 262 -11.52 -1.96 6.46
CA CYS A 262 -12.69 -2.59 7.08
C CYS A 262 -13.33 -1.62 8.09
N GLY A 263 -14.62 -1.32 7.92
CA GLY A 263 -15.38 -0.43 8.81
C GLY A 263 -15.62 -0.98 10.23
N TYR A 264 -15.20 -2.22 10.52
CA TYR A 264 -15.28 -2.82 11.86
C TYR A 264 -13.90 -2.89 12.54
N CYS A 265 -12.92 -3.59 11.96
CA CYS A 265 -11.61 -3.78 12.59
C CYS A 265 -10.53 -2.78 12.16
N GLY A 266 -10.81 -1.91 11.19
CA GLY A 266 -9.88 -0.88 10.71
C GLY A 266 -8.72 -1.38 9.86
N LYS A 267 -8.53 -2.70 9.72
CA LYS A 267 -7.51 -3.32 8.86
C LYS A 267 -7.92 -3.27 7.38
N TYR A 268 -6.94 -3.19 6.49
CA TYR A 268 -7.19 -3.30 5.05
C TYR A 268 -7.59 -4.72 4.67
N PHE A 269 -8.40 -4.87 3.63
CA PHE A 269 -8.71 -6.15 3.00
C PHE A 269 -8.95 -5.92 1.51
N LEU A 270 -8.78 -6.97 0.72
CA LEU A 270 -8.96 -6.89 -0.73
C LEU A 270 -10.44 -7.12 -1.07
N LEU A 271 -11.04 -6.16 -1.76
CA LEU A 271 -12.29 -6.38 -2.49
C LEU A 271 -11.99 -7.26 -3.70
N THR A 272 -12.85 -8.25 -3.94
CA THR A 272 -12.78 -9.13 -5.10
C THR A 272 -13.98 -8.90 -6.00
N ALA A 273 -13.80 -9.06 -7.32
CA ALA A 273 -14.87 -8.91 -8.29
C ALA A 273 -16.15 -9.68 -7.88
N GLY A 274 -17.28 -8.97 -7.89
CA GLY A 274 -18.62 -9.55 -7.71
C GLY A 274 -19.43 -9.02 -6.52
N LEU A 275 -18.80 -8.63 -5.40
CA LEU A 275 -19.56 -8.07 -4.27
C LEU A 275 -18.77 -7.00 -3.51
N PHE A 276 -19.33 -5.79 -3.48
CA PHE A 276 -18.82 -4.72 -2.63
C PHE A 276 -19.15 -5.02 -1.15
N SER A 277 -18.22 -4.72 -0.24
CA SER A 277 -18.47 -4.80 1.20
C SER A 277 -17.74 -3.71 1.95
N ASP A 278 -18.34 -3.20 3.02
CA ASP A 278 -17.67 -2.32 3.98
C ASP A 278 -16.80 -3.10 4.98
N TYR A 279 -16.93 -4.43 5.01
CA TYR A 279 -16.40 -5.26 6.08
C TYR A 279 -15.70 -6.51 5.55
N CYS A 280 -14.53 -6.80 6.13
CA CYS A 280 -13.82 -8.04 5.85
C CYS A 280 -14.50 -9.25 6.53
N THR A 281 -14.05 -10.46 6.18
CA THR A 281 -14.54 -11.73 6.76
C THR A 281 -13.62 -12.28 7.84
N ARG A 282 -12.67 -11.47 8.34
CA ARG A 282 -11.77 -11.91 9.43
C ARG A 282 -12.58 -12.20 10.70
N PRO A 283 -12.24 -13.28 11.43
CA PRO A 283 -12.78 -13.55 12.76
C PRO A 283 -12.56 -12.37 13.70
N VAL A 284 -13.50 -12.14 14.61
CA VAL A 284 -13.39 -11.14 15.67
C VAL A 284 -12.76 -11.80 16.90
N GLU A 285 -11.66 -11.24 17.37
CA GLU A 285 -10.95 -11.73 18.54
C GLU A 285 -11.87 -11.76 19.78
N GLY A 286 -11.88 -12.88 20.49
CA GLY A 286 -12.73 -13.07 21.68
C GLY A 286 -14.22 -13.31 21.39
N MET A 287 -14.65 -13.45 20.13
CA MET A 287 -16.05 -13.77 19.79
C MET A 287 -16.14 -15.02 18.91
N ASP A 288 -16.56 -16.14 19.50
CA ASP A 288 -16.62 -17.41 18.80
C ASP A 288 -17.58 -17.39 17.59
N GLY A 289 -17.08 -17.87 16.44
CA GLY A 289 -17.79 -17.91 15.17
C GLY A 289 -18.23 -16.56 14.59
N ARG A 290 -17.81 -15.41 15.14
CA ARG A 290 -18.21 -14.09 14.63
C ARG A 290 -17.15 -13.50 13.71
N ILE A 291 -17.59 -12.96 12.59
CA ILE A 291 -16.75 -12.26 11.63
C ILE A 291 -17.04 -10.75 11.62
N CYS A 292 -16.07 -9.96 11.17
CA CYS A 292 -16.19 -8.50 11.09
C CYS A 292 -17.43 -8.05 10.28
N ARG A 293 -17.80 -8.78 9.23
CA ARG A 293 -18.99 -8.50 8.41
C ARG A 293 -20.29 -8.54 9.20
N ASP A 294 -20.55 -9.62 9.92
CA ASP A 294 -21.78 -9.77 10.71
C ASP A 294 -21.86 -8.72 11.82
N MET A 295 -20.74 -8.51 12.51
CA MET A 295 -20.64 -7.54 13.60
C MET A 295 -20.79 -6.10 13.09
N GLY A 296 -20.17 -5.79 11.95
CA GLY A 296 -20.28 -4.50 11.27
C GLY A 296 -21.72 -4.19 10.86
N HIS A 297 -22.41 -5.12 10.19
CA HIS A 297 -23.82 -4.92 9.82
C HIS A 297 -24.73 -4.76 11.03
N ARG A 298 -24.53 -5.56 12.08
CA ARG A 298 -25.29 -5.42 13.34
C ARG A 298 -25.08 -4.06 13.99
N LYS A 299 -23.82 -3.60 14.06
CA LYS A 299 -23.49 -2.27 14.60
C LYS A 299 -24.11 -1.16 13.75
N LYS A 300 -23.96 -1.20 12.43
CA LYS A 300 -24.55 -0.22 11.49
C LYS A 300 -26.07 -0.15 11.63
N TYR A 301 -26.73 -1.30 11.77
CA TYR A 301 -28.18 -1.37 12.01
C TYR A 301 -28.55 -0.77 13.38
N ALA A 302 -27.84 -1.14 14.45
CA ALA A 302 -28.09 -0.62 15.80
C ALA A 302 -27.90 0.91 15.84
N ASP A 303 -26.86 1.43 15.20
CA ASP A 303 -26.61 2.85 15.07
C ASP A 303 -27.73 3.53 14.26
N LYS A 304 -28.15 2.95 13.12
CA LYS A 304 -29.28 3.47 12.32
C LYS A 304 -30.58 3.54 13.14
N VAL A 305 -30.90 2.50 13.91
CA VAL A 305 -32.08 2.47 14.81
C VAL A 305 -31.97 3.48 15.95
N LYS A 306 -30.76 3.81 16.39
CA LYS A 306 -30.51 4.82 17.44
C LYS A 306 -30.63 6.24 16.92
N THR A 307 -30.11 6.51 15.72
CA THR A 307 -29.99 7.87 15.18
C THR A 307 -31.15 8.29 14.28
N ASN A 308 -31.78 7.36 13.56
CA ASN A 308 -32.89 7.65 12.66
C ASN A 308 -34.24 7.41 13.36
N PRO A 309 -35.10 8.44 13.52
CA PRO A 309 -36.35 8.34 14.25
C PRO A 309 -37.35 7.36 13.60
N TYR A 310 -37.38 7.27 12.27
CA TYR A 310 -38.22 6.32 11.53
C TYR A 310 -37.81 4.88 11.81
N TRP A 311 -36.50 4.58 11.78
CA TRP A 311 -35.98 3.24 12.10
C TRP A 311 -36.18 2.87 13.57
N ASN A 312 -36.10 3.84 14.48
CA ASN A 312 -36.40 3.61 15.89
C ASN A 312 -37.84 3.16 16.10
N ILE A 313 -38.79 3.88 15.49
CA ILE A 313 -40.22 3.59 15.56
C ILE A 313 -40.52 2.23 14.91
N TYR A 314 -39.99 1.99 13.71
CA TYR A 314 -40.10 0.71 13.01
C TYR A 314 -39.64 -0.45 13.88
N SER A 315 -38.43 -0.35 14.46
CA SER A 315 -37.84 -1.41 15.29
C SER A 315 -38.69 -1.73 16.53
N LYS A 316 -39.30 -0.70 17.15
CA LYS A 316 -40.21 -0.87 18.28
C LYS A 316 -41.51 -1.57 17.86
N ALA A 317 -42.14 -1.11 16.77
CA ALA A 317 -43.37 -1.71 16.25
C ALA A 317 -43.16 -3.17 15.83
N TYR A 318 -42.07 -3.45 15.11
CA TYR A 318 -41.71 -4.81 14.71
C TYR A 318 -41.55 -5.76 15.90
N LYS A 319 -40.83 -5.35 16.95
CA LYS A 319 -40.70 -6.16 18.18
C LYS A 319 -42.05 -6.43 18.85
N GLN A 320 -42.94 -5.44 18.86
CA GLN A 320 -44.28 -5.59 19.41
C GLN A 320 -45.14 -6.60 18.62
N HIS A 321 -45.16 -6.49 17.29
CA HIS A 321 -45.91 -7.41 16.43
C HIS A 321 -45.30 -8.83 16.44
N TYR A 322 -43.97 -8.94 16.40
CA TYR A 322 -43.28 -10.22 16.51
C TYR A 322 -43.57 -10.90 17.85
N ALA A 323 -43.62 -10.15 18.96
CA ALA A 323 -44.03 -10.70 20.25
C ALA A 323 -45.49 -11.22 20.27
N ARG A 324 -46.40 -10.58 19.51
CA ARG A 324 -47.79 -11.08 19.34
C ARG A 324 -47.81 -12.36 18.52
N TYR A 325 -47.06 -12.41 17.41
CA TYR A 325 -46.88 -13.59 16.58
C TYR A 325 -46.33 -14.78 17.39
N MET A 326 -45.23 -14.58 18.14
CA MET A 326 -44.63 -15.62 18.99
C MET A 326 -45.59 -16.11 20.08
N LYS A 327 -46.46 -15.24 20.60
CA LYS A 327 -47.53 -15.58 21.56
C LYS A 327 -48.79 -16.17 20.90
N LYS A 328 -48.76 -16.46 19.59
CA LYS A 328 -49.89 -16.97 18.80
C LYS A 328 -51.14 -16.08 18.87
N LYS A 329 -50.96 -14.77 19.13
CA LYS A 329 -52.03 -13.74 19.11
C LYS A 329 -52.16 -13.05 17.75
N MET A 330 -51.44 -13.57 16.76
CA MET A 330 -51.36 -13.11 15.38
C MET A 330 -50.86 -14.30 14.58
N SER A 331 -51.53 -14.60 13.47
CA SER A 331 -51.14 -15.65 12.54
C SER A 331 -49.90 -15.25 11.73
N GLN A 332 -49.27 -16.21 11.07
CA GLN A 332 -48.14 -15.93 10.18
C GLN A 332 -48.55 -15.04 8.99
N ALA A 333 -49.77 -15.24 8.45
CA ALA A 333 -50.30 -14.43 7.36
C ALA A 333 -50.49 -12.96 7.78
N GLU A 334 -51.15 -12.73 8.91
CA GLU A 334 -51.34 -11.38 9.46
C GLU A 334 -50.01 -10.70 9.80
N PHE A 335 -49.03 -11.44 10.33
CA PHE A 335 -47.70 -10.89 10.59
C PHE A 335 -46.96 -10.53 9.30
N SER A 336 -47.05 -11.36 8.26
CA SER A 336 -46.43 -11.10 6.96
C SER A 336 -47.05 -9.88 6.29
N GLU A 337 -48.38 -9.79 6.24
CA GLU A 337 -49.11 -8.66 5.67
C GLU A 337 -48.77 -7.35 6.38
N TRP A 338 -48.72 -7.38 7.72
CA TRP A 338 -48.27 -6.22 8.49
C TRP A 338 -46.80 -5.87 8.23
N ALA A 339 -45.91 -6.87 8.09
CA ALA A 339 -44.49 -6.62 7.84
C ALA A 339 -44.26 -5.96 6.48
N ASP A 340 -44.96 -6.41 5.44
CA ASP A 340 -44.93 -5.83 4.10
C ASP A 340 -45.45 -4.39 4.12
N TYR A 341 -46.60 -4.15 4.77
CA TYR A 341 -47.16 -2.81 4.99
C TYR A 341 -46.17 -1.88 5.73
N ALA A 342 -45.55 -2.37 6.81
CA ALA A 342 -44.64 -1.58 7.62
C ALA A 342 -43.34 -1.23 6.87
N LEU A 343 -42.89 -2.09 5.95
CA LEU A 343 -41.76 -1.81 5.06
C LEU A 343 -42.10 -0.69 4.07
N GLU A 344 -43.20 -0.80 3.33
CA GLU A 344 -43.64 0.26 2.41
C GLU A 344 -43.85 1.60 3.12
N LEU A 345 -44.46 1.56 4.30
CA LEU A 345 -44.73 2.76 5.10
C LEU A 345 -43.42 3.42 5.57
N ARG A 346 -42.41 2.62 5.94
CA ARG A 346 -41.07 3.13 6.31
C ARG A 346 -40.39 3.78 5.12
N ASP A 347 -40.44 3.15 3.96
CA ASP A 347 -39.77 3.65 2.75
C ASP A 347 -40.36 5.00 2.32
N LYS A 348 -41.69 5.14 2.35
CA LYS A 348 -42.38 6.44 2.15
C LYS A 348 -41.95 7.49 3.17
N ALA A 349 -41.78 7.11 4.43
CA ALA A 349 -41.35 8.02 5.47
C ALA A 349 -39.87 8.45 5.31
N GLU A 350 -38.98 7.53 4.91
CA GLU A 350 -37.57 7.84 4.60
C GLU A 350 -37.45 8.76 3.36
N ASN A 351 -38.36 8.63 2.40
CA ASN A 351 -38.43 9.50 1.22
C ASN A 351 -39.08 10.87 1.50
N GLY A 352 -39.54 11.11 2.74
CA GLY A 352 -40.20 12.37 3.13
C GLY A 352 -41.64 12.51 2.62
N GLU A 353 -42.28 11.44 2.14
CA GLU A 353 -43.67 11.44 1.67
C GLU A 353 -44.68 11.48 2.83
N ILE A 354 -44.25 11.09 4.03
CA ILE A 354 -45.08 11.01 5.24
C ILE A 354 -44.32 11.63 6.41
N ASP A 355 -44.99 12.53 7.13
CA ASP A 355 -44.47 13.12 8.35
C ASP A 355 -44.26 12.08 9.47
N LEU A 356 -43.30 12.35 10.36
CA LEU A 356 -42.92 11.45 11.45
C LEU A 356 -44.08 11.09 12.39
N GLU A 357 -44.99 12.02 12.69
CA GLU A 357 -46.11 11.72 13.58
C GLU A 357 -47.17 10.86 12.86
N VAL A 358 -47.47 11.15 11.60
CA VAL A 358 -48.37 10.32 10.78
C VAL A 358 -47.82 8.90 10.62
N TYR A 359 -46.51 8.77 10.42
CA TYR A 359 -45.82 7.49 10.38
C TYR A 359 -45.98 6.71 11.69
N ARG A 360 -45.76 7.37 12.83
CA ARG A 360 -45.84 6.79 14.18
C ARG A 360 -47.23 6.22 14.48
N GLU A 361 -48.28 6.90 14.04
CA GLU A 361 -49.65 6.44 14.25
C GLU A 361 -49.98 5.25 13.34
N LYS A 362 -49.61 5.34 12.06
CA LYS A 362 -49.96 4.34 11.05
C LYS A 362 -49.29 2.98 11.29
N ILE A 363 -48.03 2.96 11.69
CA ILE A 363 -47.26 1.72 11.86
C ILE A 363 -47.71 0.84 13.04
N ARG A 364 -48.53 1.38 13.94
CA ARG A 364 -49.07 0.65 15.11
C ARG A 364 -50.35 -0.13 14.81
N LYS A 365 -50.97 0.15 13.66
CA LYS A 365 -52.11 -0.62 13.14
C LYS A 365 -51.58 -1.96 12.66
#